data_AF-A0A838RZW3-F1
#
_entry.id   AF-A0A838RZW3-F1
#
_cell.length_a   1.000
_cell.length_b   1.000
_cell.length_c   1.000
_cell.angle_alpha   90.00
_cell.angle_beta   90.00
_cell.angle_gamma   90.00
#
_symmetry.space_group_name_H-M   'P 1'
#
loop_
_entity.id
_entity.type
_entity.pdbx_description
1 polymer ?
#
loop_
_entity_poly.entity_id
_entity_poly.type
_entity_poly.pdbx_seq_one_letter_code
_entity_poly.pdbx_strand_id
1 'polypeptide(L)'
;DRTAAILAGHFGSLETLAEAREAALDDIPEIGLTVAQSLRGWFDDAGNVNLCRRLQAAGVRTKIEQRDQAAVDERFAGKQFVLTGTLPGYTRDEARALVESRGGRVTSSVSKKTDYVIAGDEAGSKLDKATTLGVTVLDEAAFKGLLG
;
A
#
# COMPACT_ATOMS: atom_id res chain seq x y z
N ASP A 1 9.98 -2.96 20.36
CA ASP A 1 8.66 -3.59 20.16
C ASP A 1 8.23 -3.67 18.72
N ARG A 2 7.97 -4.89 18.22
CA ARG A 2 7.47 -5.17 16.87
C ARG A 2 6.02 -4.70 16.68
N THR A 3 5.18 -4.90 17.69
CA THR A 3 3.77 -4.45 17.74
C THR A 3 3.64 -2.94 17.57
N ALA A 4 4.48 -2.17 18.28
CA ALA A 4 4.49 -0.71 18.17
C ALA A 4 4.87 -0.25 16.76
N ALA A 5 5.83 -0.91 16.12
CA ALA A 5 6.23 -0.59 14.74
C ALA A 5 5.12 -0.91 13.72
N ILE A 6 4.41 -2.03 13.91
CA ILE A 6 3.26 -2.42 13.06
C ILE A 6 2.14 -1.39 13.18
N LEU A 7 1.74 -1.03 14.40
CA LEU A 7 0.69 -0.03 14.64
C LEU A 7 1.09 1.35 14.10
N ALA A 8 2.33 1.76 14.34
CA ALA A 8 2.80 3.05 13.85
C ALA A 8 2.86 3.09 12.31
N GLY A 9 3.32 2.01 11.66
CA GLY A 9 3.32 1.89 10.20
C GLY A 9 1.92 1.84 9.59
N HIS A 10 0.97 1.19 10.25
CA HIS A 10 -0.41 1.05 9.77
C HIS A 10 -1.22 2.35 9.92
N PHE A 11 -1.15 3.01 11.09
CA PHE A 11 -1.97 4.18 11.39
C PHE A 11 -1.26 5.52 11.10
N GLY A 12 0.07 5.55 11.03
CA GLY A 12 0.86 6.73 10.68
C GLY A 12 0.87 7.86 11.72
N SER A 13 -0.14 7.93 12.60
CA SER A 13 -0.20 8.87 13.71
C SER A 13 -0.86 8.28 14.95
N LEU A 14 -0.49 8.82 16.11
CA LEU A 14 -1.10 8.48 17.39
C LEU A 14 -2.59 8.87 17.45
N GLU A 15 -2.99 9.93 16.75
CA GLU A 15 -4.38 10.39 16.66
C GLU A 15 -5.24 9.39 15.87
N THR A 16 -4.76 8.97 14.68
CA THR A 16 -5.42 7.94 13.87
C THR A 16 -5.53 6.62 14.62
N LEU A 17 -4.49 6.24 15.39
CA LEU A 17 -4.52 5.06 16.23
C LEU A 17 -5.56 5.18 17.36
N ALA A 18 -5.69 6.35 17.99
CA ALA A 18 -6.65 6.59 19.07
C ALA A 18 -8.12 6.51 18.57
N GLU A 19 -8.37 6.91 17.33
CA GLU A 19 -9.69 6.87 16.69
C GLU A 19 -10.03 5.51 16.07
N ALA A 20 -9.04 4.62 15.91
CA ALA A 20 -9.23 3.31 15.30
C ALA A 20 -10.22 2.44 16.08
N ARG A 21 -11.20 1.85 15.38
CA ARG A 21 -12.16 0.93 15.98
C ARG A 21 -11.49 -0.42 16.27
N GLU A 22 -12.02 -1.15 17.25
CA GLU A 22 -11.54 -2.50 17.60
C GLU A 22 -11.44 -3.42 16.37
N ALA A 23 -12.47 -3.44 15.52
CA ALA A 23 -12.46 -4.24 14.30
C ALA A 23 -11.32 -3.88 13.32
N ALA A 24 -10.93 -2.61 13.26
CA ALA A 24 -9.82 -2.16 12.42
C ALA A 24 -8.45 -2.46 13.05
N LEU A 25 -8.39 -2.66 14.37
CA LEU A 25 -7.19 -3.09 15.07
C LEU A 25 -7.00 -4.60 14.97
N ASP A 26 -8.08 -5.38 15.05
CA ASP A 26 -8.08 -6.85 14.93
C ASP A 26 -7.76 -7.35 13.51
N ASP A 27 -8.12 -6.56 12.48
CA ASP A 27 -7.80 -6.89 11.08
C ASP A 27 -6.29 -6.78 10.76
N ILE A 28 -5.50 -6.17 11.65
CA ILE A 28 -4.06 -6.01 11.43
C ILE A 28 -3.35 -7.34 11.73
N PRO A 29 -2.58 -7.90 10.76
CA PRO A 29 -1.80 -9.10 10.99
C PRO A 29 -0.89 -8.94 12.21
N GLU A 30 -0.91 -9.92 13.12
CA GLU A 30 -0.19 -9.94 14.41
C GLU A 30 -0.80 -9.08 15.53
N ILE A 31 -1.83 -8.28 15.26
CA ILE A 31 -2.63 -7.58 16.28
C ILE A 31 -3.95 -8.34 16.46
N GLY A 32 -3.96 -9.32 17.35
CA GLY A 32 -5.19 -10.04 17.68
C GLY A 32 -6.14 -9.23 18.59
N LEU A 33 -7.38 -9.69 18.68
CA LEU A 33 -8.47 -9.13 19.50
C LEU A 33 -8.07 -8.66 20.90
N THR A 34 -7.23 -9.43 21.62
CA THR A 34 -6.77 -9.06 22.98
C THR A 34 -6.00 -7.74 22.99
N VAL A 35 -5.14 -7.52 21.99
CA VAL A 35 -4.33 -6.29 21.86
C VAL A 35 -5.23 -5.14 21.40
N ALA A 36 -6.15 -5.41 20.46
CA ALA A 36 -7.14 -4.44 20.00
C ALA A 36 -8.01 -3.91 21.15
N GLN A 37 -8.55 -4.80 21.98
CA GLN A 37 -9.35 -4.46 23.17
C GLN A 37 -8.54 -3.68 24.20
N SER A 38 -7.30 -4.08 24.46
CA SER A 38 -6.42 -3.39 25.40
C SER A 38 -6.10 -1.97 24.94
N LEU A 39 -5.84 -1.78 23.64
CA LEU A 39 -5.62 -0.46 23.04
C LEU A 39 -6.87 0.41 23.14
N ARG A 40 -8.05 -0.14 22.80
CA ARG A 40 -9.32 0.57 22.92
C ARG A 40 -9.57 1.02 24.35
N GLY A 41 -9.47 0.11 25.32
CA GLY A 41 -9.64 0.44 26.72
C GLY A 41 -8.65 1.50 27.23
N TRP A 42 -7.42 1.49 26.71
CA TRP A 42 -6.42 2.52 27.04
C TRP A 42 -6.80 3.90 26.50
N PHE A 43 -7.28 3.99 25.25
CA PHE A 43 -7.69 5.24 24.63
C PHE A 43 -9.09 5.73 25.06
N ASP A 44 -9.93 4.86 25.62
CA ASP A 44 -11.21 5.24 26.20
C ASP A 44 -11.04 5.99 27.55
N ASP A 45 -9.87 5.87 28.19
CA ASP A 45 -9.51 6.65 29.38
C ASP A 45 -9.08 8.07 29.00
N ALA A 46 -9.88 9.06 29.41
CA ALA A 46 -9.62 10.47 29.17
C ALA A 46 -8.25 10.95 29.74
N GLY A 47 -7.74 10.33 30.80
CA GLY A 47 -6.43 10.60 31.38
C GLY A 47 -5.29 10.24 30.42
N ASN A 48 -5.41 9.10 29.75
CA ASN A 48 -4.44 8.62 28.77
C ASN A 48 -4.45 9.48 27.50
N VAL A 49 -5.64 9.85 27.02
CA VAL A 49 -5.78 10.79 25.90
C VAL A 49 -5.15 12.14 26.24
N ASN A 50 -5.36 12.63 27.47
CA ASN A 50 -4.75 13.88 27.93
C ASN A 50 -3.23 13.76 28.06
N LEU A 51 -2.70 12.60 28.48
CA LEU A 51 -1.27 12.32 28.48
C LEU A 51 -0.69 12.41 27.06
N CYS A 52 -1.32 11.79 26.07
CA CYS A 52 -0.91 11.91 24.66
C CYS A 52 -0.87 13.37 24.19
N ARG A 53 -1.91 14.14 24.50
CA ARG A 53 -1.98 15.57 24.15
C ARG A 53 -0.86 16.38 24.80
N ARG A 54 -0.55 16.11 26.08
CA ARG A 54 0.56 16.77 26.80
C ARG A 54 1.92 16.44 26.20
N LEU A 55 2.13 15.19 25.79
CA LEU A 55 3.36 14.76 25.11
C LEU A 55 3.51 15.47 23.77
N GLN A 56 2.44 15.55 22.98
CA GLN A 56 2.44 16.28 21.71
C GLN A 56 2.72 17.78 21.92
N ALA A 57 2.09 18.41 22.92
CA ALA A 57 2.33 19.81 23.29
C ALA A 57 3.77 20.06 23.79
N ALA A 58 4.42 19.05 24.37
CA ALA A 58 5.83 19.09 24.76
C ALA A 58 6.80 18.85 23.59
N GLY A 59 6.30 18.69 22.36
CA GLY A 59 7.13 18.52 21.16
C GLY A 59 7.50 17.07 20.84
N VAL A 60 6.88 16.08 21.49
CA VAL A 60 7.07 14.67 21.12
C VAL A 60 6.47 14.43 19.74
N ARG A 61 7.25 13.83 18.84
CA ARG A 61 6.79 13.44 17.51
C ARG A 61 5.86 12.24 17.61
N THR A 62 4.56 12.50 17.52
CA THR A 62 3.48 11.50 17.55
C THR A 62 2.93 11.17 16.16
N LYS A 63 3.47 11.81 15.13
CA LYS A 63 3.20 11.54 13.72
C LYS A 63 4.48 11.00 13.10
N ILE A 64 4.36 9.88 12.42
CA ILE A 64 5.36 9.54 11.41
C ILE A 64 5.12 10.55 10.30
N GLU A 65 6.17 11.31 9.93
CA GLU A 65 6.14 12.03 8.67
C GLU A 65 5.90 10.95 7.62
N GLN A 66 4.66 10.87 7.13
CA GLN A 66 4.33 10.06 5.99
C GLN A 66 5.40 10.44 4.95
N ARG A 67 6.26 9.48 4.56
CA ARG A 67 6.60 9.44 3.14
C ARG A 67 5.25 9.45 2.49
N ASP A 68 4.92 10.56 1.84
CA ASP A 68 3.63 10.79 1.21
C ASP A 68 3.09 9.44 0.77
N GLN A 69 1.98 9.02 1.38
CA GLN A 69 1.18 8.01 0.73
C GLN A 69 0.79 8.69 -0.57
N ALA A 70 1.63 8.53 -1.60
CA ALA A 70 1.42 9.04 -2.93
C ALA A 70 -0.01 8.60 -3.22
N ALA A 71 -0.89 9.60 -3.31
CA ALA A 71 -2.34 9.47 -3.23
C ALA A 71 -2.75 8.13 -3.78
N VAL A 72 -3.42 7.28 -2.97
CA VAL A 72 -3.90 5.95 -3.37
C VAL A 72 -4.42 6.08 -4.77
N ASP A 73 -3.59 5.66 -5.73
CA ASP A 73 -3.85 5.99 -7.10
C ASP A 73 -4.88 4.95 -7.50
N GLU A 74 -6.14 5.34 -7.61
CA GLU A 74 -7.25 4.43 -7.94
C GLU A 74 -6.95 3.67 -9.24
N ARG A 75 -6.02 4.18 -10.05
CA ARG A 75 -5.48 3.53 -11.24
C ARG A 75 -4.67 2.27 -10.94
N PHE A 76 -4.15 2.10 -9.72
CA PHE A 76 -3.33 0.96 -9.27
C PHE A 76 -3.98 0.17 -8.13
N ALA A 77 -4.73 0.83 -7.24
CA ALA A 77 -5.29 0.20 -6.05
C ALA A 77 -6.15 -1.03 -6.38
N GLY A 78 -5.72 -2.20 -5.88
CA GLY A 78 -6.44 -3.47 -6.07
C GLY A 78 -6.37 -4.07 -7.48
N LYS A 79 -5.63 -3.47 -8.40
CA LYS A 79 -5.49 -3.94 -9.78
C LYS A 79 -4.31 -4.89 -9.95
N GLN A 80 -4.46 -5.83 -10.88
CA GLN A 80 -3.43 -6.82 -11.17
C GLN A 80 -2.64 -6.44 -12.43
N PHE A 81 -1.35 -6.24 -12.26
CA PHE A 81 -0.40 -5.91 -13.31
C PHE A 81 0.45 -7.13 -13.69
N VAL A 82 0.81 -7.23 -14.97
CA VAL A 82 1.81 -8.20 -15.44
C VAL A 82 2.90 -7.47 -16.20
N LEU A 83 4.15 -7.66 -15.80
CA LEU A 83 5.32 -7.13 -16.48
C LEU A 83 5.79 -8.16 -17.53
N THR A 84 5.95 -7.73 -18.78
CA THR A 84 6.52 -8.53 -19.86
C THR A 84 7.48 -7.72 -20.71
N GLY A 85 8.52 -8.36 -21.25
CA GLY A 85 9.62 -7.69 -21.93
C GLY A 85 10.58 -7.00 -20.98
N THR A 86 11.52 -6.25 -21.56
CA THR A 86 12.51 -5.43 -20.85
C THR A 86 12.09 -3.96 -20.96
N LEU A 87 11.97 -3.27 -19.83
CA LEU A 87 11.69 -1.84 -19.78
C LEU A 87 13.03 -1.10 -19.74
N PRO A 88 13.44 -0.37 -20.80
CA PRO A 88 14.76 0.26 -20.83
C PRO A 88 14.97 1.32 -19.73
N GLY A 89 13.90 1.94 -19.22
CA GLY A 89 13.95 2.90 -18.11
C GLY A 89 13.73 2.33 -16.70
N TYR A 90 13.39 1.04 -16.56
CA TYR A 90 13.10 0.44 -15.25
C TYR A 90 13.57 -1.01 -15.17
N THR A 91 14.25 -1.38 -14.08
CA THR A 91 14.40 -2.80 -13.78
C THR A 91 13.05 -3.41 -13.41
N ARG A 92 12.92 -4.72 -13.62
CA ARG A 92 11.67 -5.43 -13.31
C ARG A 92 11.29 -5.33 -11.82
N ASP A 93 12.27 -5.31 -10.93
CA ASP A 93 12.08 -5.11 -9.50
C ASP A 93 11.68 -3.66 -9.16
N GLU A 94 12.27 -2.65 -9.82
CA GLU A 94 11.84 -1.26 -9.64
C GLU A 94 10.40 -1.04 -10.12
N ALA A 95 10.06 -1.54 -11.31
CA ALA A 95 8.70 -1.45 -11.83
C ALA A 95 7.71 -2.15 -10.90
N ARG A 96 8.10 -3.29 -10.33
CA ARG A 96 7.30 -3.98 -9.32
C ARG A 96 7.12 -3.15 -8.05
N ALA A 97 8.19 -2.61 -7.50
CA ALA A 97 8.14 -1.76 -6.31
C ALA A 97 7.30 -0.49 -6.55
N LEU A 98 7.33 0.08 -7.75
CA LEU A 98 6.53 1.25 -8.13
C LEU A 98 5.03 0.94 -8.19
N VAL A 99 4.67 -0.23 -8.70
CA VAL A 99 3.28 -0.71 -8.73
C VAL A 99 2.79 -1.07 -7.33
N GLU A 100 3.59 -1.83 -6.57
CA GLU A 100 3.25 -2.25 -5.21
C GLU A 100 3.17 -1.06 -4.24
N SER A 101 4.05 -0.06 -4.38
CA SER A 101 4.01 1.15 -3.55
C SER A 101 2.78 2.03 -3.81
N ARG A 102 2.12 1.86 -4.96
CA ARG A 102 0.85 2.53 -5.32
C ARG A 102 -0.39 1.66 -5.08
N GLY A 103 -0.23 0.49 -4.44
CA GLY A 103 -1.35 -0.39 -4.07
C GLY A 103 -1.79 -1.38 -5.15
N GLY A 104 -1.02 -1.53 -6.24
CA GLY A 104 -1.24 -2.56 -7.26
C GLY A 104 -0.53 -3.88 -6.93
N ARG A 105 -1.01 -4.99 -7.50
CA ARG A 105 -0.34 -6.30 -7.38
C ARG A 105 0.31 -6.71 -8.69
N VAL A 106 1.59 -7.06 -8.65
CA VAL A 106 2.30 -7.60 -9.82
C VAL A 106 2.26 -9.13 -9.83
N THR A 107 1.93 -9.70 -10.98
CA THR A 107 1.90 -11.15 -11.21
C THR A 107 2.70 -11.51 -12.45
N SER A 108 3.19 -12.76 -12.51
CA SER A 108 4.03 -13.25 -13.61
C SER A 108 3.24 -13.81 -14.80
N SER A 109 1.92 -13.99 -14.63
CA SER A 109 1.04 -14.69 -15.55
C SER A 109 -0.15 -13.82 -15.95
N VAL A 110 -0.39 -13.70 -17.26
CA VAL A 110 -1.59 -13.06 -17.79
C VAL A 110 -2.79 -14.00 -17.65
N SER A 111 -3.84 -13.49 -17.02
CA SER A 111 -5.11 -14.18 -16.76
C SER A 111 -6.28 -13.25 -17.06
N LYS A 112 -7.52 -13.76 -17.08
CA LYS A 112 -8.73 -12.92 -17.19
C LYS A 112 -8.91 -11.94 -16.03
N LYS A 113 -8.22 -12.15 -14.91
CA LYS A 113 -8.22 -11.24 -13.74
C LYS A 113 -7.16 -10.14 -13.84
N THR A 114 -6.29 -10.21 -14.85
CA THR A 114 -5.26 -9.19 -15.07
C THR A 114 -5.93 -7.94 -15.63
N ASP A 115 -5.77 -6.81 -14.95
CA ASP A 115 -6.26 -5.51 -15.41
C ASP A 115 -5.34 -4.90 -16.47
N TYR A 116 -4.03 -5.00 -16.23
CA TYR A 116 -3.01 -4.34 -17.04
C TYR A 116 -1.82 -5.25 -17.33
N VAL A 117 -1.32 -5.15 -18.56
CA VAL A 117 -0.04 -5.75 -18.96
C VAL A 117 0.90 -4.65 -19.40
N ILE A 118 2.01 -4.50 -18.68
CA ILE A 118 3.07 -3.57 -19.03
C ILE A 118 4.01 -4.30 -19.99
N ALA A 119 4.05 -3.85 -21.23
CA ALA A 119 4.83 -4.41 -22.32
C ALA A 119 6.03 -3.51 -22.64
N GLY A 120 7.23 -4.02 -22.35
CA GLY A 120 8.49 -3.44 -22.79
C GLY A 120 9.01 -4.05 -24.10
N ASP A 121 10.26 -3.78 -24.43
CA ASP A 121 10.94 -4.40 -25.58
C ASP A 121 10.96 -5.92 -25.44
N GLU A 122 10.70 -6.62 -26.55
CA GLU A 122 10.54 -8.09 -26.60
C GLU A 122 9.42 -8.66 -25.69
N ALA A 123 8.31 -7.94 -25.50
CA ALA A 123 7.14 -8.39 -24.74
C ALA A 123 6.55 -9.76 -25.16
N GLY A 124 6.79 -10.19 -26.41
CA GLY A 124 6.59 -11.55 -26.91
C GLY A 124 5.25 -12.19 -26.57
N SER A 125 5.27 -13.49 -26.24
CA SER A 125 4.07 -14.34 -26.08
C SER A 125 3.08 -13.94 -24.98
N LYS A 126 3.43 -13.00 -24.07
CA LYS A 126 2.50 -12.48 -23.05
C LYS A 126 1.68 -11.30 -23.58
N LEU A 127 2.24 -10.53 -24.51
CA LEU A 127 1.52 -9.48 -25.23
C LEU A 127 0.36 -10.10 -26.03
N ASP A 128 0.65 -11.14 -26.82
CA ASP A 128 -0.37 -11.84 -27.61
C ASP A 128 -1.49 -12.41 -26.74
N LYS A 129 -1.12 -12.95 -25.58
CA LYS A 129 -2.07 -13.50 -24.61
C LYS A 129 -2.94 -12.40 -23.99
N ALA A 130 -2.38 -11.22 -23.71
CA ALA A 130 -3.12 -10.07 -23.21
C ALA A 130 -4.14 -9.58 -24.24
N THR A 131 -3.70 -9.42 -25.50
CA THR A 131 -4.55 -9.02 -26.63
C THR A 131 -5.69 -10.01 -26.86
N THR A 132 -5.38 -11.32 -26.82
CA THR A 132 -6.38 -12.39 -26.97
C THR A 132 -7.43 -12.38 -25.85
N LEU A 133 -7.02 -12.03 -24.64
CA LEU A 133 -7.89 -11.97 -23.46
C LEU A 133 -8.61 -10.62 -23.31
N GLY A 134 -8.34 -9.64 -24.17
CA GLY A 134 -8.91 -8.29 -24.08
C GLY A 134 -8.41 -7.50 -22.88
N VAL A 135 -7.21 -7.82 -22.38
CA VAL A 135 -6.58 -7.12 -21.24
C VAL A 135 -5.89 -5.84 -21.75
N THR A 136 -5.98 -4.76 -20.98
CA THR A 136 -5.35 -3.49 -21.34
C THR A 136 -3.83 -3.61 -21.35
N VAL A 137 -3.21 -3.27 -22.48
CA VAL A 137 -1.74 -3.25 -22.61
C VAL A 137 -1.25 -1.82 -22.46
N LEU A 138 -0.24 -1.63 -21.62
CA LEU A 138 0.46 -0.38 -21.38
C LEU A 138 1.89 -0.51 -21.89
N ASP A 139 2.35 0.45 -22.68
CA ASP A 139 3.77 0.57 -23.00
C ASP A 139 4.52 1.30 -21.85
N GLU A 140 5.83 1.42 -21.98
CA GLU A 140 6.64 2.12 -20.98
C GLU A 140 6.23 3.59 -20.81
N ALA A 141 5.86 4.28 -21.90
CA ALA A 141 5.45 5.67 -21.86
C ALA A 141 4.13 5.86 -21.10
N ALA A 142 3.16 4.98 -21.35
CA ALA A 142 1.88 4.93 -20.66
C ALA A 142 2.07 4.50 -19.19
N PHE A 143 2.97 3.55 -18.91
CA PHE A 143 3.33 3.18 -17.54
C PHE A 143 3.91 4.39 -16.79
N LYS A 144 4.84 5.12 -17.42
CA LYS A 144 5.40 6.34 -16.84
C LYS A 144 4.35 7.42 -16.61
N GLY A 145 3.45 7.66 -17.57
CA GLY A 145 2.34 8.61 -17.41
C GLY A 145 1.31 8.18 -16.36
N LEU A 146 1.19 6.88 -16.10
CA LEU A 146 0.43 6.35 -14.97
C LEU A 146 1.14 6.62 -13.63
N LEU A 147 2.47 6.58 -13.61
CA LEU A 147 3.27 6.86 -12.41
C LEU A 147 3.34 8.35 -12.04
N GLY A 148 3.17 9.26 -13.01
CA GLY A 148 3.23 10.72 -12.85
C GLY A 148 3.72 11.45 -14.09
#